data_AF-A0A6N9PR76-F1
#
_entry.id   AF-A0A6N9PR76-F1
#
_cell.length_a   1.000
_cell.length_b   1.000
_cell.length_c   1.000
_cell.angle_alpha   90.00
_cell.angle_beta   90.00
_cell.angle_gamma   90.00
#
_symmetry.space_group_name_H-M   'P 1'
#
loop_
_entity.id
_entity.type
_entity.pdbx_description
1 polymer ?
#
loop_
_entity_poly.entity_id
_entity_poly.type
_entity_poly.pdbx_seq_one_letter_code
_entity_poly.pdbx_strand_id
1 'polypeptide(L)' 'MPTFIPRRLEKEVISMRIAVDLLQEVDSKAAAFGISRNELINQMIQFALDNMADTQNK' A
#
# COMPACT_ATOMS: atom_id res chain seq x y z
N MET A 1 -37.00 0.80 -3.52
CA MET A 1 -35.88 0.03 -2.92
C MET A 1 -34.60 0.52 -3.56
N PRO A 2 -33.52 0.80 -2.80
CA PRO A 2 -32.24 1.13 -3.41
C PRO A 2 -31.68 -0.08 -4.17
N THR A 3 -31.28 0.13 -5.42
CA THR A 3 -30.68 -0.89 -6.28
C THR A 3 -29.16 -0.86 -6.13
N PHE A 4 -28.54 -2.00 -5.80
CA PHE A 4 -27.09 -2.10 -5.78
C PHE A 4 -26.54 -2.07 -7.22
N ILE A 5 -25.61 -1.15 -7.49
CA ILE A 5 -24.90 -1.06 -8.77
C ILE A 5 -23.42 -1.39 -8.50
N PRO A 6 -22.89 -2.52 -9.01
CA PRO A 6 -21.48 -2.85 -8.86
C PRO A 6 -20.62 -1.76 -9.51
N ARG A 7 -19.67 -1.19 -8.77
CA ARG A 7 -18.65 -0.28 -9.31
C ARG A 7 -17.35 -1.04 -9.50
N ARG A 8 -16.65 -0.76 -10.60
CA ARG A 8 -15.28 -1.25 -10.80
C ARG A 8 -14.37 -0.47 -9.86
N LEU A 9 -13.76 -1.17 -8.91
CA LEU A 9 -12.68 -0.61 -8.11
C LEU A 9 -11.44 -0.52 -9.03
N GLU A 10 -10.95 0.69 -9.28
CA GLU A 10 -9.74 0.95 -10.07
C GLU A 10 -8.49 0.64 -9.23
N LYS A 11 -8.32 -0.63 -8.84
CA LYS A 11 -7.09 -1.10 -8.20
C LYS A 11 -6.43 -2.09 -9.14
N GLU A 12 -5.23 -1.76 -9.62
CA GLU A 12 -4.41 -2.68 -10.37
C GLU A 12 -3.66 -3.60 -9.41
N VAL A 13 -3.79 -4.92 -9.61
CA VAL A 13 -3.01 -5.91 -8.86
C VAL A 13 -1.67 -6.07 -9.56
N ILE A 14 -0.60 -5.85 -8.81
CA ILE A 14 0.76 -6.05 -9.29
C ILE A 14 1.45 -7.16 -8.50
N SER A 15 2.44 -7.80 -9.13
CA SER A 15 3.36 -8.72 -8.45
C SER A 15 4.72 -8.04 -8.32
N MET A 16 5.24 -7.92 -7.10
CA MET A 16 6.56 -7.33 -6.83
C MET A 16 7.44 -8.26 -6.00
N ARG A 17 8.75 -8.21 -6.20
CA ARG A 17 9.74 -8.91 -5.36
C ARG A 17 10.17 -8.00 -4.22
N ILE A 18 10.23 -8.57 -3.02
CA ILE A 18 10.59 -7.91 -1.76
C ILE A 18 11.46 -8.89 -0.97
N ALA A 19 12.47 -8.38 -0.27
CA ALA A 19 13.33 -9.19 0.59
C ALA A 19 12.51 -9.82 1.72
N VAL A 20 12.83 -11.07 2.09
CA VAL A 20 11.99 -11.88 3.01
C VAL A 20 11.93 -11.27 4.40
N ASP A 21 13.06 -10.74 4.88
CA ASP A 21 13.20 -10.02 6.14
C ASP A 21 12.34 -8.74 6.16
N LEU A 22 12.38 -7.95 5.09
CA LEU A 22 11.54 -6.76 4.97
C LEU A 22 10.05 -7.14 4.95
N LEU A 23 9.68 -8.21 4.25
CA LEU A 23 8.29 -8.69 4.22
C LEU A 23 7.81 -9.11 5.62
N GLN A 24 8.64 -9.79 6.40
CA GLN A 24 8.33 -10.18 7.79
C GLN A 24 8.16 -8.97 8.71
N GLU A 25 8.98 -7.94 8.54
CA GLU A 25 8.85 -6.69 9.29
C GLU A 25 7.51 -5.99 8.96
N VAL A 26 7.17 -5.90 7.67
CA VAL A 26 5.88 -5.34 7.23
C VAL A 26 4.71 -6.13 7.82
N ASP A 27 4.79 -7.46 7.82
CA ASP A 27 3.76 -8.33 8.41
C ASP A 27 3.56 -8.08 9.90
N SER A 28 4.67 -8.00 10.64
CA SER A 28 4.64 -7.77 12.08
C SER A 28 4.01 -6.42 12.41
N LYS A 29 4.35 -5.36 11.64
CA LYS A 29 3.74 -4.03 11.79
C LYS A 29 2.26 -4.03 11.41
N ALA A 30 1.89 -4.65 10.29
CA ALA A 30 0.50 -4.72 9.85
C ALA A 30 -0.38 -5.40 10.90
N ALA A 31 0.09 -6.50 11.48
CA ALA A 31 -0.56 -7.20 12.58
C ALA A 31 -0.69 -6.31 13.83
N ALA A 32 0.37 -5.60 14.22
CA ALA A 32 0.34 -4.68 15.35
C ALA A 32 -0.65 -3.51 15.18
N PHE A 33 -0.84 -3.03 13.94
CA PHE A 33 -1.81 -1.99 13.60
C PHE A 33 -3.22 -2.51 13.31
N GLY A 34 -3.41 -3.84 13.20
CA GLY A 34 -4.69 -4.44 12.90
C GLY A 34 -5.19 -4.20 11.46
N ILE A 35 -4.28 -3.95 10.51
CA ILE A 35 -4.60 -3.70 9.09
C ILE A 35 -3.97 -4.76 8.19
N SER A 36 -4.40 -4.82 6.93
CA SER A 36 -3.81 -5.77 5.97
C SER A 36 -2.39 -5.36 5.56
N ARG A 37 -1.54 -6.35 5.25
CA ARG A 37 -0.20 -6.10 4.66
C ARG A 37 -0.27 -5.16 3.45
N ASN A 38 -1.21 -5.41 2.54
CA ASN A 38 -1.35 -4.61 1.32
C ASN A 38 -1.76 -3.17 1.63
N GLU A 39 -2.64 -2.96 2.61
CA GLU A 39 -3.03 -1.63 3.06
C GLU A 39 -1.84 -0.88 3.66
N LEU A 40 -1.07 -1.53 4.54
CA LEU A 40 0.13 -0.93 5.13
C LEU A 40 1.17 -0.57 4.07
N ILE A 41 1.46 -1.48 3.12
CA ILE A 41 2.42 -1.22 2.02
C ILE A 41 2.01 0.01 1.21
N ASN A 42 0.73 0.14 0.86
CA ASN A 42 0.25 1.29 0.11
C ASN A 42 0.38 2.60 0.91
N GLN A 43 0.08 2.58 2.21
CA GLN A 43 0.26 3.75 3.09
C GLN A 43 1.74 4.15 3.21
N MET A 44 2.65 3.17 3.36
CA MET A 44 4.09 3.43 3.42
C MET A 44 4.64 3.97 2.10
N ILE A 45 4.20 3.45 0.95
CA ILE A 45 4.59 3.97 -0.36
C ILE A 45 4.12 5.41 -0.53
N GLN A 46 2.85 5.69 -0.20
CA GLN A 46 2.31 7.05 -0.30
C GLN A 46 3.08 8.02 0.62
N PHE A 47 3.29 7.64 1.88
CA PHE A 47 4.07 8.43 2.81
C PHE A 47 5.49 8.69 2.30
N ALA A 48 6.16 7.67 1.77
CA ALA A 48 7.50 7.81 1.23
C ALA A 48 7.51 8.79 0.04
N LEU A 49 6.56 8.70 -0.89
CA LEU A 49 6.45 9.62 -2.03
C LEU A 49 6.18 11.06 -1.58
N ASP A 50 5.27 11.27 -0.62
CA ASP A 50 4.90 12.60 -0.11
C ASP A 50 6.06 13.29 0.65
N ASN A 51 7.02 12.51 1.16
CA ASN A 51 8.14 12.99 1.96
C ASN A 51 9.50 12.80 1.27
N MET A 52 9.51 12.35 0.02
CA MET A 52 10.71 12.42 -0.80
C MET A 52 10.99 13.91 -1.05
N ALA A 53 12.20 14.37 -0.74
CA ALA A 53 12.64 15.67 -1.20
C ALA A 53 12.52 15.65 -2.72
N ASP A 54 11.61 16.46 -3.27
CA ASP A 54 11.46 16.56 -4.71
C ASP A 54 12.86 16.80 -5.26
N THR A 55 13.36 15.85 -6.03
CA THR A 55 14.52 16.13 -6.86
C THR A 55 13.98 16.96 -8.03
N GLN A 56 13.55 18.20 -7.74
CA GLN A 56 13.32 19.22 -8.75
C GLN A 56 14.68 19.58 -9.34
N ASN A 57 15.21 18.72 -10.22
CA ASN A 57 16.00 19.19 -11.34
C ASN A 57 15.01 19.41 -12.49
N LYS A 58 14.48 20.63 -12.52
CA LYS A 58 14.03 21.27 -13.75
C LYS A 58 14.84 22.53 -13.96
#